data_AF-A0A0S6WY58-F1
#
_entry.id   AF-A0A0S6WY58-F1
#
_cell.length_a   1.000
_cell.length_b   1.000
_cell.length_c   1.000
_cell.angle_alpha   90.00
_cell.angle_beta   90.00
_cell.angle_gamma   90.00
#
_symmetry.space_group_name_H-M   'P 1'
#
loop_
_entity.id
_entity.type
_entity.pdbx_description
1 polymer ?
#
loop_
_entity_poly.entity_id
_entity_poly.type
_entity_poly.pdbx_seq_one_letter_code
_entity_poly.pdbx_strand_id
1 'polypeptide(L)'
;MLTHYKSSKGPVEIATMPLRYAKNARDKLVRGEPERAEEIDVLTAHIEKLEAAAEASEGTTTQSVAQIGDNGGPAIEEIDAGPGAWNAVQADLDDLLEEAANWADGAEITNDAQADEVGKLRGMLQQSTAYADQLRQTEKKPFDEKVAEIQDRYNAYIAPMKNRNPGKASKAIFALNNVLTVWLNKKEAERRVREREVAAAAAKAAQEALAAREEAKTSTDLGEIDRADTMLSDAEALIREAKGFSKEKVRAGGGEGLRAVGLRSTWHAEITDRKAALLHYLAQQPEAFHALLQELADKDARNEATRRTIPGVAFIETKKAA
;
A
#
# COMPACT_ATOMS: atom_id res chain seq x y z
N MET A 1 -26.94 16.08 39.50
CA MET A 1 -27.00 14.91 38.61
C MET A 1 -25.67 14.80 37.88
N LEU A 2 -25.15 13.60 37.69
CA LEU A 2 -23.92 13.39 36.93
C LEU A 2 -24.18 13.69 35.46
N THR A 3 -23.46 14.66 34.88
CA THR A 3 -23.67 15.11 33.49
C THR A 3 -22.53 14.72 32.55
N HIS A 4 -21.42 14.20 33.08
CA HIS A 4 -20.19 13.96 32.31
C HIS A 4 -19.64 12.55 32.51
N TYR A 5 -19.26 11.92 31.40
CA TYR A 5 -18.48 10.70 31.35
C TYR A 5 -16.99 11.03 31.51
N LYS A 6 -16.29 10.45 32.50
CA LYS A 6 -14.85 10.71 32.68
C LYS A 6 -14.03 9.81 31.76
N SER A 7 -13.78 10.28 30.54
CA SER A 7 -12.93 9.57 29.58
C SER A 7 -11.44 9.75 29.88
N SER A 8 -10.60 8.88 29.31
CA SER A 8 -9.13 9.02 29.39
C SER A 8 -8.58 10.26 28.69
N LYS A 9 -9.39 10.99 27.92
CA LYS A 9 -9.04 12.24 27.22
C LYS A 9 -9.65 13.48 27.88
N GLY A 10 -10.33 13.33 29.02
CA GLY A 10 -11.04 14.39 29.72
C GLY A 10 -12.54 14.10 29.90
N PRO A 11 -13.24 14.91 30.71
CA PRO A 11 -14.68 14.79 30.92
C PRO A 11 -15.44 15.11 29.62
N VAL A 12 -16.40 14.26 29.26
CA VAL A 12 -17.25 14.42 28.07
C VAL A 12 -18.70 14.51 28.54
N GLU A 13 -19.44 15.52 28.09
CA GLU A 13 -20.84 15.69 28.46
C GLU A 13 -21.72 14.57 27.85
N ILE A 14 -22.43 13.83 28.70
CA ILE A 14 -23.16 12.62 28.31
C ILE A 14 -24.27 12.96 27.30
N ALA A 15 -24.97 14.09 27.49
CA ALA A 15 -26.06 14.53 26.62
C ALA A 15 -25.63 14.75 25.15
N THR A 16 -24.35 15.05 24.91
CA THR A 16 -23.79 15.28 23.57
C THR A 16 -23.20 14.02 22.94
N MET A 17 -23.15 12.90 23.67
CA MET A 17 -22.53 11.67 23.17
C MET A 17 -23.42 11.02 22.10
N PRO A 18 -22.88 10.69 20.91
CA PRO A 18 -23.61 9.92 19.92
C PRO A 18 -23.80 8.48 20.40
N LEU A 19 -24.89 7.82 19.95
CA LEU A 19 -25.34 6.50 20.42
C LEU A 19 -24.20 5.45 20.50
N ARG A 20 -23.42 5.35 19.42
CA ARG A 20 -22.29 4.40 19.34
C ARG A 20 -21.21 4.69 20.39
N TYR A 21 -20.95 5.95 20.69
CA TYR A 21 -19.95 6.36 21.68
C TYR A 21 -20.46 6.14 23.11
N ALA A 22 -21.75 6.42 23.38
CA ALA A 22 -22.39 6.16 24.66
C ALA A 22 -22.41 4.65 25.00
N LYS A 23 -22.76 3.78 24.04
CA LYS A 23 -22.72 2.31 24.20
C LYS A 23 -21.33 1.80 24.57
N ASN A 24 -20.31 2.22 23.82
CA ASN A 24 -18.92 1.83 24.08
C ASN A 24 -18.42 2.33 25.46
N ALA A 25 -18.83 3.54 25.87
CA ALA A 25 -18.47 4.09 27.17
C ALA A 25 -19.11 3.30 28.32
N ARG A 26 -20.41 2.98 28.21
CA ARG A 26 -21.13 2.12 29.17
C ARG A 26 -20.50 0.74 29.27
N ASP A 27 -20.28 0.06 28.13
CA ASP A 27 -19.73 -1.31 28.12
C ASP A 27 -18.31 -1.38 28.71
N LYS A 28 -17.55 -0.29 28.55
CA LYS A 28 -16.24 -0.15 29.19
C LYS A 28 -16.35 -0.02 30.70
N LEU A 29 -17.29 0.79 31.22
CA LEU A 29 -17.50 0.95 32.65
C LEU A 29 -18.04 -0.34 33.29
N VAL A 30 -19.03 -0.99 32.66
CA VAL A 30 -19.60 -2.26 33.14
C VAL A 30 -18.54 -3.37 33.26
N ARG A 31 -17.56 -3.42 32.35
CA ARG A 31 -16.51 -4.44 32.35
C ARG A 31 -15.33 -4.11 33.27
N GLY A 32 -14.97 -2.83 33.39
CA GLY A 32 -13.71 -2.40 34.01
C GLY A 32 -13.86 -1.74 35.37
N GLU A 33 -14.96 -1.03 35.60
CA GLU A 33 -15.19 -0.15 36.76
C GLU A 33 -16.68 -0.18 37.16
N PRO A 34 -17.25 -1.36 37.51
CA PRO A 34 -18.67 -1.51 37.81
C PRO A 34 -19.13 -0.70 39.04
N GLU A 35 -18.21 -0.27 39.90
CA GLU A 35 -18.44 0.63 41.03
C GLU A 35 -18.93 2.03 40.62
N ARG A 36 -18.78 2.42 39.34
CA ARG A 36 -19.31 3.69 38.78
C ARG A 36 -20.77 3.54 38.35
N ALA A 37 -21.61 2.96 39.21
CA ALA A 37 -22.99 2.60 38.93
C ALA A 37 -23.84 3.80 38.46
N GLU A 38 -23.73 4.95 39.13
CA GLU A 38 -24.48 6.17 38.75
C GLU A 38 -24.14 6.67 37.33
N GLU A 39 -22.91 6.45 36.86
CA GLU A 39 -22.49 6.85 35.51
C GLU A 39 -22.95 5.86 34.45
N ILE A 40 -22.99 4.57 34.81
CA ILE A 40 -23.57 3.51 33.99
C ILE A 40 -25.06 3.74 33.82
N ASP A 41 -25.78 4.11 34.89
CA ASP A 41 -27.21 4.37 34.86
C ASP A 41 -27.55 5.58 33.98
N VAL A 42 -26.80 6.68 34.11
CA VAL A 42 -26.99 7.88 33.27
C VAL A 42 -26.65 7.61 31.80
N LEU A 43 -25.59 6.85 31.51
CA LEU A 43 -25.28 6.44 30.13
C LEU A 43 -26.34 5.51 29.56
N THR A 44 -26.89 4.61 30.37
CA THR A 44 -27.95 3.69 29.96
C THR A 44 -29.24 4.45 29.64
N ALA A 45 -29.66 5.38 30.50
CA ALA A 45 -30.81 6.25 30.23
C ALA A 45 -30.61 7.13 28.98
N HIS A 46 -29.39 7.61 28.72
CA HIS A 46 -29.09 8.36 27.49
C HIS A 46 -29.11 7.48 26.24
N ILE A 47 -28.61 6.24 26.34
CA ILE A 47 -28.70 5.24 25.25
C ILE A 47 -30.16 4.92 24.95
N GLU A 48 -30.97 4.62 25.97
CA GLU A 48 -32.40 4.35 25.81
C GLU A 48 -33.13 5.56 25.20
N LYS A 49 -32.80 6.78 25.62
CA LYS A 49 -33.35 8.00 25.00
C LYS A 49 -32.97 8.11 23.52
N LEU A 50 -31.73 7.79 23.16
CA LEU A 50 -31.26 7.84 21.77
C LEU A 50 -31.81 6.69 20.91
N GLU A 51 -32.02 5.51 21.48
CA GLU A 51 -32.67 4.37 20.82
C GLU A 51 -34.16 4.64 20.62
N ALA A 52 -34.86 5.14 21.64
CA ALA A 52 -36.25 5.57 21.53
C ALA A 52 -36.40 6.76 20.55
N ALA A 53 -35.43 7.66 20.46
CA ALA A 53 -35.43 8.73 19.46
C ALA A 53 -35.19 8.20 18.04
N ALA A 54 -34.38 7.15 17.87
CA ALA A 54 -34.19 6.46 16.59
C ALA A 54 -35.45 5.68 16.17
N GLU A 55 -36.09 4.97 17.11
CA GLU A 55 -37.34 4.25 16.89
C GLU A 55 -38.53 5.21 16.65
N ALA A 56 -38.57 6.36 17.33
CA ALA A 56 -39.56 7.41 17.09
C ALA A 56 -39.36 8.10 15.73
N SER A 57 -38.13 8.13 15.20
CA SER A 57 -37.85 8.61 13.85
C SER A 57 -38.26 7.62 12.75
N GLU A 58 -38.42 6.33 13.08
CA GLU A 58 -39.00 5.31 12.18
C GLU A 58 -40.55 5.23 12.29
N GLY A 59 -41.16 5.78 13.36
CA GLY A 59 -42.59 5.59 13.68
C GLY A 59 -43.53 6.79 13.56
N THR A 60 -43.07 8.00 13.19
CA THR A 60 -43.93 9.20 13.15
C THR A 60 -43.91 9.89 11.79
N THR A 61 -44.62 9.30 10.84
CA THR A 61 -45.25 10.07 9.75
C THR A 61 -46.35 10.95 10.36
N THR A 62 -46.48 12.17 9.84
CA THR A 62 -47.52 13.17 10.11
C THR A 62 -47.25 14.13 11.28
N GLN A 63 -46.39 15.12 11.04
CA GLN A 63 -46.75 16.53 11.29
C GLN A 63 -45.86 17.45 10.46
N SER A 64 -46.49 18.18 9.56
CA SER A 64 -45.89 19.14 8.63
C SER A 64 -45.31 20.33 9.38
N VAL A 65 -43.98 20.46 9.33
CA VAL A 65 -43.28 21.72 9.58
C VAL A 65 -43.18 22.44 8.24
N ALA A 66 -43.53 23.73 8.25
CA ALA A 66 -43.71 24.56 7.06
C ALA A 66 -42.57 24.39 6.03
N GLN A 67 -42.99 24.00 4.83
CA GLN A 67 -42.19 23.77 3.64
C GLN A 67 -41.57 25.09 3.17
N ILE A 68 -40.25 25.23 3.32
CA ILE A 68 -39.46 26.25 2.62
C ILE A 68 -38.98 25.60 1.32
N GLY A 69 -39.46 26.12 0.19
CA GLY A 69 -38.88 25.93 -1.13
C GLY A 69 -38.99 24.51 -1.68
N ASP A 70 -40.16 24.17 -2.18
CA ASP A 70 -40.37 22.99 -3.02
C ASP A 70 -39.68 23.21 -4.38
N ASN A 71 -38.48 22.66 -4.56
CA ASN A 71 -37.81 22.62 -5.86
C ASN A 71 -37.77 21.19 -6.41
N GLY A 72 -38.92 20.52 -6.46
CA GLY A 72 -39.30 19.52 -7.47
C GLY A 72 -38.41 18.27 -7.65
N GLY A 73 -37.33 18.11 -6.89
CA GLY A 73 -36.51 16.91 -6.89
C GLY A 73 -37.29 15.75 -6.23
N PRO A 74 -37.15 14.50 -6.72
CA PRO A 74 -37.81 13.37 -6.10
C PRO A 74 -37.42 13.28 -4.62
N ALA A 75 -38.42 13.04 -3.76
CA ALA A 75 -38.22 12.91 -2.33
C ALA A 75 -37.13 11.86 -2.04
N ILE A 76 -36.19 12.19 -1.14
CA ILE A 76 -35.14 11.28 -0.66
C ILE A 76 -35.74 10.31 0.37
N GLU A 77 -36.88 9.70 0.04
CA GLU A 77 -37.49 8.60 0.78
C GLU A 77 -37.19 7.33 -0.04
N GLU A 78 -36.33 6.48 0.52
CA GLU A 78 -35.79 5.26 -0.09
C GLU A 78 -35.25 5.41 -1.53
N ILE A 79 -33.91 5.46 -1.65
CA ILE A 79 -33.23 5.41 -2.95
C ILE A 79 -33.51 4.05 -3.60
N ASP A 80 -34.54 3.99 -4.46
CA ASP A 80 -34.85 2.82 -5.26
C ASP A 80 -33.82 2.68 -6.37
N ALA A 81 -32.79 1.85 -6.14
CA ALA A 81 -31.83 1.43 -7.16
C ALA A 81 -32.43 0.41 -8.15
N GLY A 82 -33.75 0.44 -8.34
CA GLY A 82 -34.49 -0.41 -9.23
C GLY A 82 -34.19 -0.14 -10.71
N PRO A 83 -34.71 -1.00 -11.61
CA PRO A 83 -34.50 -0.87 -13.05
C PRO A 83 -35.01 0.49 -13.55
N GLY A 84 -34.08 1.37 -13.97
CA GLY A 84 -34.40 2.70 -14.50
C GLY A 84 -33.92 3.87 -13.63
N ALA A 85 -33.46 3.63 -12.40
CA ALA A 85 -32.94 4.68 -11.51
C ALA A 85 -31.74 5.43 -12.13
N TRP A 86 -30.80 4.69 -12.75
CA TRP A 86 -29.70 5.28 -13.51
C TRP A 86 -30.20 6.17 -14.66
N ASN A 87 -31.17 5.70 -15.44
CA ASN A 87 -31.67 6.46 -16.60
C ASN A 87 -32.35 7.76 -16.16
N ALA A 88 -33.04 7.76 -15.01
CA ALA A 88 -33.67 8.95 -14.46
C ALA A 88 -32.63 9.99 -14.00
N VAL A 89 -31.59 9.56 -13.28
CA VAL A 89 -30.51 10.46 -12.85
C VAL A 89 -29.67 10.94 -14.02
N GLN A 90 -29.46 10.09 -15.01
CA GLN A 90 -28.79 10.48 -16.25
C GLN A 90 -29.55 11.61 -16.96
N ALA A 91 -30.87 11.46 -17.11
CA ALA A 91 -31.69 12.49 -17.75
C ALA A 91 -31.65 13.83 -16.97
N ASP A 92 -31.81 13.80 -15.65
CA ASP A 92 -31.72 14.99 -14.80
C ASP A 92 -30.35 15.69 -14.91
N LEU A 93 -29.26 14.91 -14.90
CA LEU A 93 -27.92 15.47 -15.10
C LEU A 93 -27.72 16.05 -16.49
N ASP A 94 -28.19 15.36 -17.54
CA ASP A 94 -28.08 15.83 -18.93
C ASP A 94 -28.83 17.16 -19.12
N ASP A 95 -30.04 17.28 -18.56
CA ASP A 95 -30.85 18.50 -18.60
C ASP A 95 -30.15 19.66 -17.84
N LEU A 96 -29.68 19.42 -16.61
CA LEU A 96 -28.96 20.43 -15.82
C LEU A 96 -27.63 20.86 -16.46
N LEU A 97 -26.96 19.95 -17.19
CA LEU A 97 -25.73 20.25 -17.92
C LEU A 97 -26.01 21.11 -19.16
N GLU A 98 -27.12 20.86 -19.87
CA GLU A 98 -27.55 21.74 -20.97
C GLU A 98 -27.86 23.15 -20.46
N GLU A 99 -28.59 23.26 -19.33
CA GLU A 99 -28.82 24.55 -18.67
C GLU A 99 -27.52 25.22 -18.23
N ALA A 100 -26.58 24.45 -17.68
CA ALA A 100 -25.28 24.98 -17.25
C ALA A 100 -24.45 25.50 -18.44
N ALA A 101 -24.53 24.86 -19.60
CA ALA A 101 -23.86 25.34 -20.81
C ALA A 101 -24.41 26.70 -21.27
N ASN A 102 -25.70 26.98 -21.06
CA ASN A 102 -26.31 28.26 -21.38
C ASN A 102 -25.84 29.40 -20.45
N TRP A 103 -25.55 29.10 -19.19
CA TRP A 103 -25.06 30.08 -18.20
C TRP A 103 -23.54 30.20 -18.13
N ALA A 104 -22.80 29.16 -18.51
CA ALA A 104 -21.33 29.09 -18.48
C ALA A 104 -20.70 29.34 -19.85
N ASP A 105 -21.26 30.24 -20.65
CA ASP A 105 -20.83 30.58 -22.00
C ASP A 105 -19.69 31.62 -22.05
N GLY A 106 -19.30 32.17 -20.90
CA GLY A 106 -18.27 33.20 -20.76
C GLY A 106 -18.82 34.64 -20.70
N ALA A 107 -20.13 34.83 -20.72
CA ALA A 107 -20.76 36.12 -20.45
C ALA A 107 -20.55 36.56 -18.98
N GLU A 108 -20.44 37.87 -18.78
CA GLU A 108 -20.34 38.46 -17.44
C GLU A 108 -21.72 38.48 -16.75
N ILE A 109 -21.76 38.13 -15.46
CA ILE A 109 -22.95 38.29 -14.63
C ILE A 109 -23.14 39.77 -14.33
N THR A 110 -24.28 40.34 -14.72
CA THR A 110 -24.55 41.79 -14.68
C THR A 110 -25.46 42.24 -13.53
N ASN A 111 -26.13 41.30 -12.85
CA ASN A 111 -27.02 41.60 -11.74
C ASN A 111 -27.14 40.42 -10.76
N ASP A 112 -27.62 40.72 -9.56
CA ASP A 112 -27.76 39.74 -8.47
C ASP A 112 -28.72 38.60 -8.82
N ALA A 113 -29.79 38.86 -9.60
CA ALA A 113 -30.73 37.81 -10.00
C ALA A 113 -30.08 36.75 -10.92
N GLN A 114 -29.16 37.15 -11.79
CA GLN A 114 -28.35 36.23 -12.60
C GLN A 114 -27.39 35.41 -11.71
N ALA A 115 -26.79 36.04 -10.68
CA ALA A 115 -25.94 35.33 -9.73
C ALA A 115 -26.73 34.28 -8.92
N ASP A 116 -27.96 34.61 -8.52
CA ASP A 116 -28.85 33.72 -7.76
C ASP A 116 -29.27 32.49 -8.59
N GLU A 117 -29.63 32.66 -9.87
CA GLU A 117 -29.97 31.54 -10.76
C GLU A 117 -28.76 30.63 -11.03
N VAL A 118 -27.57 31.20 -11.25
CA VAL A 118 -26.32 30.41 -11.38
C VAL A 118 -26.02 29.66 -10.08
N GLY A 119 -26.23 30.30 -8.92
CA GLY A 119 -26.07 29.68 -7.61
C GLY A 119 -27.02 28.50 -7.39
N LYS A 120 -28.29 28.67 -7.79
CA LYS A 120 -29.32 27.63 -7.74
C LYS A 120 -28.99 26.45 -8.64
N LEU A 121 -28.63 26.70 -9.91
CA LEU A 121 -28.23 25.66 -10.87
C LEU A 121 -27.00 24.88 -10.38
N ARG A 122 -25.99 25.56 -9.84
CA ARG A 122 -24.85 24.91 -9.18
C ARG A 122 -25.30 24.01 -8.02
N GLY A 123 -26.24 24.47 -7.20
CA GLY A 123 -26.80 23.69 -6.09
C GLY A 123 -27.53 22.43 -6.56
N MET A 124 -28.34 22.53 -7.63
CA MET A 124 -29.05 21.40 -8.23
C MET A 124 -28.07 20.36 -8.79
N LEU A 125 -27.03 20.80 -9.52
CA LEU A 125 -25.96 19.91 -9.99
C LEU A 125 -25.24 19.19 -8.83
N GLN A 126 -24.98 19.88 -7.72
CA GLN A 126 -24.35 19.26 -6.54
C GLN A 126 -25.25 18.19 -5.91
N GLN A 127 -26.55 18.43 -5.84
CA GLN A 127 -27.51 17.46 -5.30
C GLN A 127 -27.63 16.23 -6.21
N SER A 128 -27.79 16.44 -7.53
CA SER A 128 -27.93 15.37 -8.51
C SER A 128 -26.68 14.49 -8.59
N THR A 129 -25.48 15.09 -8.56
CA THR A 129 -24.22 14.33 -8.52
C THR A 129 -24.04 13.54 -7.21
N ALA A 130 -24.45 14.08 -6.07
CA ALA A 130 -24.44 13.35 -4.80
C ALA A 130 -25.41 12.16 -4.83
N TYR A 131 -26.60 12.34 -5.40
CA TYR A 131 -27.59 11.27 -5.56
C TYR A 131 -27.08 10.15 -6.49
N ALA A 132 -26.42 10.52 -7.60
CA ALA A 132 -25.78 9.56 -8.50
C ALA A 132 -24.71 8.70 -7.80
N ASP A 133 -23.86 9.30 -6.95
CA ASP A 133 -22.87 8.53 -6.20
C ASP A 133 -23.51 7.63 -5.13
N GLN A 134 -24.60 8.05 -4.50
CA GLN A 134 -25.35 7.21 -3.56
C GLN A 134 -25.96 5.98 -4.26
N LEU A 135 -26.56 6.16 -5.44
CA LEU A 135 -27.03 5.04 -6.28
C LEU A 135 -25.90 4.08 -6.61
N ARG A 136 -24.76 4.61 -7.10
CA ARG A 136 -23.58 3.81 -7.42
C ARG A 136 -23.09 3.01 -6.21
N GLN A 137 -23.04 3.61 -5.01
CA GLN A 137 -22.64 2.92 -3.79
C GLN A 137 -23.63 1.79 -3.43
N THR A 138 -24.94 2.04 -3.55
CA THR A 138 -25.99 1.07 -3.28
C THR A 138 -25.94 -0.11 -4.25
N GLU A 139 -25.83 0.16 -5.55
CA GLU A 139 -25.68 -0.87 -6.59
C GLU A 139 -24.41 -1.71 -6.39
N LYS A 140 -23.30 -1.07 -6.01
CA LYS A 140 -22.00 -1.72 -5.82
C LYS A 140 -21.95 -2.58 -4.55
N LYS A 141 -22.63 -2.18 -3.48
CA LYS A 141 -22.59 -2.82 -2.15
C LYS A 141 -22.74 -4.36 -2.18
N PRO A 142 -23.76 -4.96 -2.82
CA PRO A 142 -23.90 -6.43 -2.83
C PRO A 142 -22.74 -7.14 -3.57
N PHE A 143 -22.10 -6.47 -4.53
CA PHE A 143 -20.93 -7.02 -5.21
C PHE A 143 -19.68 -6.92 -4.34
N ASP A 144 -19.47 -5.80 -3.66
CA ASP A 144 -18.37 -5.63 -2.71
C ASP A 144 -18.46 -6.67 -1.58
N GLU A 145 -19.66 -6.95 -1.06
CA GLU A 145 -19.89 -7.97 -0.04
C GLU A 145 -19.54 -9.37 -0.56
N LYS A 146 -19.96 -9.73 -1.77
CA LYS A 146 -19.61 -11.02 -2.41
C LYS A 146 -18.10 -11.14 -2.66
N VAL A 147 -17.46 -10.05 -3.11
CA VAL A 147 -16.01 -9.99 -3.31
C VAL A 147 -15.29 -10.18 -1.98
N ALA A 148 -15.75 -9.52 -0.91
CA ALA A 148 -15.18 -9.64 0.42
C ALA A 148 -15.29 -11.08 0.94
N GLU A 149 -16.45 -11.72 0.81
CA GLU A 149 -16.66 -13.12 1.21
C GLU A 149 -15.68 -14.07 0.51
N ILE A 150 -15.55 -13.93 -0.82
CA ILE A 150 -14.60 -14.72 -1.60
C ILE A 150 -13.17 -14.47 -1.11
N GLN A 151 -12.78 -13.20 -0.99
CA GLN A 151 -11.45 -12.82 -0.55
C GLN A 151 -11.14 -13.41 0.83
N ASP A 152 -12.03 -13.29 1.80
CA ASP A 152 -11.84 -13.80 3.15
C ASP A 152 -11.65 -15.31 3.19
N ARG A 153 -12.49 -16.06 2.45
CA ARG A 153 -12.39 -17.51 2.33
C ARG A 153 -11.03 -17.97 1.80
N TYR A 154 -10.52 -17.33 0.75
CA TYR A 154 -9.22 -17.68 0.17
C TYR A 154 -8.06 -17.15 1.03
N ASN A 155 -8.15 -15.91 1.52
CA ASN A 155 -7.11 -15.27 2.32
C ASN A 155 -6.78 -16.04 3.60
N ALA A 156 -7.74 -16.78 4.17
CA ALA A 156 -7.49 -17.71 5.27
C ALA A 156 -6.33 -18.70 4.99
N TYR A 157 -6.11 -19.06 3.72
CA TYR A 157 -5.05 -19.98 3.31
C TYR A 157 -3.91 -19.31 2.54
N ILE A 158 -4.24 -18.42 1.59
CA ILE A 158 -3.29 -17.91 0.60
C ILE A 158 -2.91 -16.45 0.82
N ALA A 159 -3.40 -15.78 1.88
CA ALA A 159 -2.99 -14.41 2.14
C ALA A 159 -1.45 -14.32 2.24
N PRO A 160 -0.81 -13.34 1.57
CA PRO A 160 0.64 -13.18 1.58
C PRO A 160 1.24 -12.98 2.97
N MET A 161 2.53 -13.33 3.12
CA MET A 161 3.28 -13.16 4.38
C MET A 161 3.42 -11.70 4.85
N LYS A 162 3.29 -10.72 3.94
CA LYS A 162 3.33 -9.28 4.27
C LYS A 162 2.03 -8.76 4.90
N ASN A 163 0.94 -9.53 4.81
CA ASN A 163 -0.35 -9.11 5.37
C ASN A 163 -0.33 -9.25 6.90
N ARG A 164 -1.16 -8.46 7.58
CA ARG A 164 -1.32 -8.53 9.04
C ARG A 164 -1.66 -9.95 9.53
N ASN A 165 -2.53 -10.65 8.79
CA ASN A 165 -2.91 -12.03 9.04
C ASN A 165 -2.56 -12.90 7.81
N PRO A 166 -1.34 -13.46 7.73
CA PRO A 166 -0.97 -14.34 6.63
C PRO A 166 -1.77 -15.64 6.63
N GLY A 167 -2.00 -16.18 5.44
CA GLY A 167 -2.74 -17.41 5.25
C GLY A 167 -1.94 -18.64 5.73
N LYS A 168 -2.66 -19.71 6.10
CA LYS A 168 -2.06 -20.95 6.63
C LYS A 168 -1.07 -21.59 5.66
N ALA A 169 -1.41 -21.67 4.37
CA ALA A 169 -0.54 -22.26 3.35
C ALA A 169 0.68 -21.37 3.09
N SER A 170 0.51 -20.05 3.04
CA SER A 170 1.63 -19.10 2.92
C SER A 170 2.65 -19.24 4.05
N LYS A 171 2.18 -19.42 5.30
CA LYS A 171 3.05 -19.68 6.47
C LYS A 171 3.80 -21.00 6.33
N ALA A 172 3.13 -22.07 5.91
CA ALA A 172 3.75 -23.38 5.71
C ALA A 172 4.83 -23.33 4.60
N ILE A 173 4.52 -22.73 3.46
CA ILE A 173 5.47 -22.54 2.35
C ILE A 173 6.69 -21.72 2.82
N PHE A 174 6.46 -20.64 3.57
CA PHE A 174 7.55 -19.83 4.13
C PHE A 174 8.45 -20.64 5.08
N ALA A 175 7.86 -21.41 6.00
CA ALA A 175 8.61 -22.27 6.91
C ALA A 175 9.42 -23.34 6.16
N LEU A 176 8.83 -24.01 5.17
CA LEU A 176 9.52 -24.99 4.33
C LEU A 176 10.67 -24.36 3.53
N ASN A 177 10.48 -23.15 3.01
CA ASN A 177 11.53 -22.41 2.33
C ASN A 177 12.71 -22.09 3.28
N ASN A 178 12.45 -21.77 4.55
CA ASN A 178 13.52 -21.55 5.53
C ASN A 178 14.31 -22.84 5.80
N VAL A 179 13.62 -23.98 5.95
CA VAL A 179 14.26 -25.28 6.12
C VAL A 179 15.12 -25.63 4.89
N LEU A 180 14.56 -25.48 3.68
CA LEU A 180 15.30 -25.69 2.43
C LEU A 180 16.49 -24.76 2.30
N THR A 181 16.37 -23.50 2.72
CA THR A 181 17.47 -22.52 2.66
C THR A 181 18.66 -22.97 3.50
N VAL A 182 18.43 -23.48 4.71
CA VAL A 182 19.51 -24.01 5.58
C VAL A 182 20.22 -25.18 4.89
N TRP A 183 19.46 -26.12 4.32
CA TRP A 183 20.04 -27.27 3.61
C TRP A 183 20.82 -26.87 2.35
N LEU A 184 20.25 -26.00 1.52
CA LEU A 184 20.90 -25.53 0.30
C LEU A 184 22.16 -24.71 0.60
N ASN A 185 22.18 -23.92 1.69
CA ASN A 185 23.38 -23.23 2.14
C ASN A 185 24.48 -24.20 2.58
N LYS A 186 24.12 -25.29 3.27
CA LYS A 186 25.09 -26.35 3.61
C LYS A 186 25.68 -26.97 2.35
N LYS A 187 24.84 -27.31 1.36
CA LYS A 187 25.27 -27.87 0.08
C LYS A 187 26.12 -26.90 -0.73
N GLU A 188 25.78 -25.61 -0.71
CA GLU A 188 26.57 -24.53 -1.31
C GLU A 188 27.93 -24.40 -0.64
N ALA A 189 28.02 -24.50 0.69
CA ALA A 189 29.29 -24.50 1.41
C ALA A 189 30.14 -25.73 1.05
N GLU A 190 29.55 -26.93 1.02
CA GLU A 190 30.20 -28.16 0.58
C GLU A 190 30.70 -28.05 -0.87
N ARG A 191 29.92 -27.45 -1.78
CA ARG A 191 30.35 -27.20 -3.16
C ARG A 191 31.52 -26.22 -3.20
N ARG A 192 31.47 -25.12 -2.44
CA ARG A 192 32.55 -24.11 -2.40
C ARG A 192 33.85 -24.68 -1.83
N VAL A 193 33.79 -25.60 -0.87
CA VAL A 193 35.00 -26.28 -0.37
C VAL A 193 35.61 -27.13 -1.49
N ARG A 194 34.82 -27.98 -2.14
CA ARG A 194 35.27 -28.79 -3.29
C ARG A 194 35.82 -27.92 -4.42
N GLU A 195 35.13 -26.84 -4.76
CA GLU A 195 35.55 -25.87 -5.76
C GLU A 195 36.91 -25.25 -5.42
N ARG A 196 37.14 -24.87 -4.16
CA ARG A 196 38.44 -24.34 -3.71
C ARG A 196 39.55 -25.39 -3.77
N GLU A 197 39.28 -26.63 -3.38
CA GLU A 197 40.25 -27.73 -3.42
C GLU A 197 40.66 -28.03 -4.87
N VAL A 198 39.69 -28.19 -5.77
CA VAL A 198 39.95 -28.44 -7.20
C VAL A 198 40.64 -27.24 -7.86
N ALA A 199 40.24 -26.01 -7.53
CA ALA A 199 40.91 -24.81 -8.03
C ALA A 199 42.35 -24.68 -7.51
N ALA A 200 42.62 -25.03 -6.25
CA ALA A 200 43.97 -25.01 -5.69
C ALA A 200 44.86 -26.09 -6.34
N ALA A 201 44.33 -27.28 -6.56
CA ALA A 201 45.04 -28.36 -7.27
C ALA A 201 45.35 -27.96 -8.72
N ALA A 202 44.37 -27.40 -9.44
CA ALA A 202 44.57 -26.90 -10.81
C ALA A 202 45.59 -25.75 -10.87
N ALA A 203 45.55 -24.82 -9.91
CA ALA A 203 46.52 -23.72 -9.83
C ALA A 203 47.94 -24.23 -9.56
N LYS A 204 48.10 -25.19 -8.64
CA LYS A 204 49.41 -25.81 -8.34
C LYS A 204 49.95 -26.58 -9.55
N ALA A 205 49.12 -27.42 -10.19
CA ALA A 205 49.53 -28.16 -11.39
C ALA A 205 49.90 -27.22 -12.54
N ALA A 206 49.19 -26.12 -12.73
CA ALA A 206 49.53 -25.11 -13.73
C ALA A 206 50.87 -24.41 -13.43
N GLN A 207 51.16 -24.10 -12.16
CA GLN A 207 52.45 -23.53 -11.77
C GLN A 207 53.60 -24.51 -12.03
N GLU A 208 53.45 -25.78 -11.64
CA GLU A 208 54.45 -26.83 -11.86
C GLU A 208 54.67 -27.11 -13.36
N ALA A 209 53.60 -27.18 -14.15
CA ALA A 209 53.69 -27.36 -15.59
C ALA A 209 54.38 -26.17 -16.30
N LEU A 210 54.09 -24.93 -15.87
CA LEU A 210 54.79 -23.76 -16.40
C LEU A 210 56.27 -23.77 -16.03
N ALA A 211 56.63 -24.12 -14.79
CA ALA A 211 58.03 -24.23 -14.38
C ALA A 211 58.77 -25.31 -15.18
N ALA A 212 58.19 -26.52 -15.30
CA ALA A 212 58.75 -27.61 -16.09
C ALA A 212 58.92 -27.22 -17.58
N ARG A 213 57.96 -26.47 -18.14
CA ARG A 213 58.06 -25.96 -19.51
C ARG A 213 59.17 -24.93 -19.67
N GLU A 214 59.33 -24.01 -18.72
CA GLU A 214 60.44 -23.04 -18.77
C GLU A 214 61.80 -23.74 -18.71
N GLU A 215 61.96 -24.74 -17.84
CA GLU A 215 63.19 -25.55 -17.76
C GLU A 215 63.44 -26.33 -19.06
N ALA A 216 62.39 -26.94 -19.63
CA ALA A 216 62.47 -27.70 -20.86
C ALA A 216 62.87 -26.87 -22.09
N LYS A 217 62.60 -25.55 -22.13
CA LYS A 217 63.00 -24.67 -23.26
C LYS A 217 64.50 -24.67 -23.53
N THR A 218 65.30 -24.89 -22.48
CA THR A 218 66.77 -24.93 -22.57
C THR A 218 67.33 -26.36 -22.56
N SER A 219 66.46 -27.37 -22.45
CA SER A 219 66.86 -28.77 -22.43
C SER A 219 67.21 -29.28 -23.83
N THR A 220 68.22 -30.15 -23.90
CA THR A 220 68.54 -30.94 -25.10
C THR A 220 68.02 -32.38 -25.00
N ASP A 221 67.33 -32.74 -23.91
CA ASP A 221 66.72 -34.04 -23.69
C ASP A 221 65.23 -34.02 -24.12
N LEU A 222 64.91 -34.79 -25.15
CA LEU A 222 63.53 -34.95 -25.66
C LEU A 222 62.57 -35.47 -24.59
N GLY A 223 63.03 -36.33 -23.67
CA GLY A 223 62.20 -36.87 -22.61
C GLY A 223 61.81 -35.86 -21.53
N GLU A 224 62.58 -34.79 -21.34
CA GLU A 224 62.20 -33.66 -20.46
C GLU A 224 61.16 -32.75 -21.14
N ILE A 225 61.29 -32.56 -22.46
CA ILE A 225 60.33 -31.79 -23.26
C ILE A 225 58.97 -32.51 -23.28
N ASP A 226 58.93 -33.82 -23.58
CA ASP A 226 57.69 -34.61 -23.59
C ASP A 226 57.01 -34.66 -22.22
N ARG A 227 57.79 -34.70 -21.14
CA ARG A 227 57.27 -34.64 -19.76
C ARG A 227 56.63 -33.29 -19.47
N ALA A 228 57.28 -32.18 -19.84
CA ALA A 228 56.73 -30.85 -19.64
C ALA A 228 55.42 -30.64 -20.43
N ASP A 229 55.36 -31.14 -21.67
CA ASP A 229 54.13 -31.09 -22.49
C ASP A 229 53.00 -31.93 -21.89
N THR A 230 53.32 -33.12 -21.34
CA THR A 230 52.35 -33.95 -20.61
C THR A 230 51.81 -33.23 -19.37
N MET A 231 52.69 -32.62 -18.57
CA MET A 231 52.29 -31.85 -17.37
C MET A 231 51.40 -30.65 -17.74
N LEU A 232 51.65 -30.00 -18.87
CA LEU A 232 50.82 -28.89 -19.34
C LEU A 232 49.43 -29.38 -19.77
N SER A 233 49.35 -30.49 -20.50
CA SER A 233 48.08 -31.12 -20.88
C SER A 233 47.26 -31.52 -19.64
N ASP A 234 47.90 -32.12 -18.63
CA ASP A 234 47.25 -32.51 -17.37
C ASP A 234 46.75 -31.29 -16.59
N ALA A 235 47.55 -30.22 -16.52
CA ALA A 235 47.15 -28.97 -15.88
C ALA A 235 45.95 -28.32 -16.59
N GLU A 236 45.91 -28.32 -17.92
CA GLU A 236 44.77 -27.83 -18.70
C GLU A 236 43.49 -28.65 -18.45
N ALA A 237 43.61 -29.97 -18.30
CA ALA A 237 42.49 -30.84 -17.95
C ALA A 237 41.92 -30.48 -16.56
N LEU A 238 42.79 -30.28 -15.57
CA LEU A 238 42.40 -29.86 -14.22
C LEU A 238 41.76 -28.47 -14.20
N ILE A 239 42.27 -27.52 -14.99
CA ILE A 239 41.64 -26.19 -15.13
C ILE A 239 40.22 -26.33 -15.74
N ARG A 240 40.04 -27.21 -16.72
CA ARG A 240 38.74 -27.46 -17.34
C ARG A 240 37.77 -28.08 -16.33
N GLU A 241 38.23 -29.01 -15.51
CA GLU A 241 37.47 -29.60 -14.42
C GLU A 241 37.06 -28.55 -13.38
N ALA A 242 38.01 -27.71 -12.91
CA ALA A 242 37.74 -26.62 -11.97
C ALA A 242 36.64 -25.66 -12.47
N LYS A 243 36.67 -25.31 -13.75
CA LYS A 243 35.63 -24.50 -14.41
C LYS A 243 34.27 -25.20 -14.48
N GLY A 244 34.24 -26.54 -14.48
CA GLY A 244 33.02 -27.33 -14.39
C GLY A 244 32.37 -27.17 -13.02
N PHE A 245 33.15 -27.34 -11.95
CA PHE A 245 32.69 -27.19 -10.56
C PHE A 245 32.17 -25.77 -10.27
N SER A 246 32.84 -24.73 -10.78
CA SER A 246 32.40 -23.34 -10.54
C SER A 246 31.04 -23.01 -11.15
N LYS A 247 30.59 -23.78 -12.15
CA LYS A 247 29.29 -23.60 -12.82
C LYS A 247 28.17 -24.46 -12.22
N GLU A 248 28.51 -25.40 -11.33
CA GLU A 248 27.54 -26.32 -10.71
C GLU A 248 26.58 -25.54 -9.80
N LYS A 249 25.27 -25.66 -10.08
CA LYS A 249 24.23 -24.98 -9.31
C LYS A 249 23.62 -25.93 -8.29
N VAL A 250 23.67 -25.54 -7.02
CA VAL A 250 23.00 -26.28 -5.94
C VAL A 250 21.49 -26.08 -6.04
N ARG A 251 20.75 -27.18 -6.15
CA ARG A 251 19.29 -27.20 -6.27
C ARG A 251 18.71 -28.41 -5.54
N ALA A 252 17.51 -28.26 -5.01
CA ALA A 252 16.66 -29.37 -4.57
C ALA A 252 15.68 -29.72 -5.68
N GLY A 253 15.58 -31.00 -6.05
CA GLY A 253 14.58 -31.49 -7.00
C GLY A 253 13.18 -31.37 -6.42
N GLY A 254 12.21 -30.96 -7.23
CA GLY A 254 10.80 -30.90 -6.81
C GLY A 254 10.11 -32.26 -6.77
N GLY A 255 10.63 -33.26 -7.51
CA GLY A 255 9.95 -34.55 -7.73
C GLY A 255 8.74 -34.39 -8.67
N GLU A 256 8.19 -35.50 -9.17
CA GLU A 256 6.84 -35.57 -9.81
C GLU A 256 6.49 -34.41 -10.77
N GLY A 257 7.42 -34.01 -11.64
CA GLY A 257 7.20 -32.92 -12.61
C GLY A 257 7.23 -31.49 -12.04
N LEU A 258 7.48 -31.33 -10.73
CA LEU A 258 7.63 -30.04 -10.06
C LEU A 258 9.02 -29.44 -10.31
N ARG A 259 9.06 -28.10 -10.43
CA ARG A 259 10.31 -27.36 -10.68
C ARG A 259 11.27 -27.47 -9.50
N ALA A 260 12.56 -27.59 -9.80
CA ALA A 260 13.61 -27.54 -8.80
C ALA A 260 13.69 -26.17 -8.11
N VAL A 261 14.02 -26.17 -6.81
CA VAL A 261 14.20 -24.97 -5.99
C VAL A 261 15.70 -24.74 -5.76
N GLY A 262 16.17 -23.51 -5.93
CA GLY A 262 17.55 -23.10 -5.69
C GLY A 262 17.63 -21.80 -4.92
N LEU A 263 18.83 -21.47 -4.44
CA LEU A 263 19.08 -20.20 -3.74
C LEU A 263 18.97 -19.02 -4.72
N ARG A 264 18.39 -17.92 -4.24
CA ARG A 264 18.37 -16.63 -4.94
C ARG A 264 19.19 -15.62 -4.16
N SER A 265 20.08 -14.91 -4.84
CA SER A 265 20.84 -13.82 -4.25
C SER A 265 19.99 -12.55 -4.25
N THR A 266 19.90 -11.89 -3.11
CA THR A 266 19.32 -10.55 -2.96
C THR A 266 20.40 -9.65 -2.40
N TRP A 267 20.54 -8.46 -2.98
CA TRP A 267 21.54 -7.48 -2.58
C TRP A 267 20.82 -6.36 -1.85
N HIS A 268 21.29 -6.02 -0.64
CA HIS A 268 20.83 -4.88 0.12
C HIS A 268 21.99 -3.90 0.27
N ALA A 269 21.73 -2.62 0.00
CA ALA A 269 22.70 -1.55 0.17
C ALA A 269 22.50 -0.91 1.55
N GLU A 270 23.53 -0.95 2.38
CA GLU A 270 23.59 -0.22 3.64
C GLU A 270 24.42 1.05 3.45
N ILE A 271 23.86 2.20 3.77
CA ILE A 271 24.56 3.48 3.69
C ILE A 271 25.39 3.67 4.95
N THR A 272 26.71 3.55 4.81
CA THR A 272 27.68 3.71 5.91
C THR A 272 28.02 5.17 6.18
N ASP A 273 28.26 5.96 5.12
CA ASP A 273 28.48 7.40 5.18
C ASP A 273 27.41 8.13 4.35
N ARG A 274 26.49 8.78 5.05
CA ARG A 274 25.37 9.51 4.43
C ARG A 274 25.84 10.72 3.63
N LYS A 275 26.90 11.42 4.07
CA LYS A 275 27.39 12.62 3.37
C LYS A 275 28.09 12.23 2.08
N ALA A 276 28.96 11.21 2.14
CA ALA A 276 29.62 10.70 0.95
C ALA A 276 28.59 10.13 -0.05
N ALA A 277 27.60 9.37 0.42
CA ALA A 277 26.52 8.86 -0.43
C ALA A 277 25.69 9.98 -1.06
N LEU A 278 25.31 11.00 -0.28
CA LEU A 278 24.56 12.16 -0.78
C LEU A 278 25.34 12.87 -1.90
N LEU A 279 26.61 13.18 -1.67
CA LEU A 279 27.43 13.86 -2.67
C LEU A 279 27.62 13.00 -3.93
N HIS A 280 27.79 11.69 -3.78
CA HIS A 280 27.86 10.75 -4.89
C HIS A 280 26.56 10.76 -5.73
N TYR A 281 25.41 10.61 -5.08
CA TYR A 281 24.13 10.56 -5.80
C TYR A 281 23.72 11.92 -6.36
N LEU A 282 24.05 13.03 -5.69
CA LEU A 282 23.81 14.36 -6.22
C LEU A 282 24.61 14.61 -7.50
N ALA A 283 25.86 14.14 -7.56
CA ALA A 283 26.68 14.24 -8.76
C ALA A 283 26.18 13.33 -9.90
N GLN A 284 25.66 12.14 -9.58
CA GLN A 284 25.19 11.17 -10.57
C GLN A 284 23.77 11.42 -11.07
N GLN A 285 22.88 11.96 -10.21
CA GLN A 285 21.45 12.09 -10.46
C GLN A 285 20.90 13.43 -9.92
N PRO A 286 21.36 14.58 -10.41
CA PRO A 286 20.95 15.89 -9.89
C PRO A 286 19.44 16.15 -10.01
N GLU A 287 18.81 15.69 -11.10
CA GLU A 287 17.37 15.93 -11.33
C GLU A 287 16.46 15.29 -10.27
N ALA A 288 16.85 14.13 -9.73
CA ALA A 288 16.09 13.51 -8.64
C ALA A 288 16.11 14.37 -7.37
N PHE A 289 17.21 15.08 -7.12
CA PHE A 289 17.31 16.02 -6.00
C PHE A 289 16.55 17.32 -6.28
N HIS A 290 16.56 17.83 -7.51
CA HIS A 290 15.73 18.98 -7.89
C HIS A 290 14.24 18.71 -7.67
N ALA A 291 13.77 17.54 -8.11
CA ALA A 291 12.37 17.13 -7.91
C ALA A 291 12.01 17.05 -6.42
N LEU A 292 12.89 16.46 -5.60
CA LEU A 292 12.71 16.39 -4.15
C LEU A 292 12.66 17.79 -3.51
N LEU A 293 13.52 18.71 -3.93
CA LEU A 293 13.53 20.09 -3.43
C LEU A 293 12.23 20.82 -3.78
N GLN A 294 11.72 20.64 -5.00
CA GLN A 294 10.43 21.23 -5.41
C GLN A 294 9.27 20.65 -4.61
N GLU A 295 9.23 19.33 -4.38
CA GLU A 295 8.20 18.69 -3.56
C GLU A 295 8.17 19.24 -2.13
N LEU A 296 9.35 19.46 -1.52
CA LEU A 296 9.47 20.07 -0.20
C LEU A 296 9.00 21.53 -0.20
N ALA A 297 9.37 22.31 -1.21
CA ALA A 297 8.92 23.70 -1.36
C ALA A 297 7.39 23.80 -1.55
N ASP A 298 6.80 22.95 -2.38
CA ASP A 298 5.35 22.90 -2.61
C ASP A 298 4.59 22.48 -1.35
N LYS A 299 5.16 21.55 -0.57
CA LYS A 299 4.59 21.13 0.72
C LYS A 299 4.58 22.29 1.72
N ASP A 300 5.66 23.06 1.79
CA ASP A 300 5.73 24.25 2.64
C ASP A 300 4.77 25.35 2.15
N ALA A 301 4.55 25.46 0.84
CA ALA A 301 3.61 26.41 0.23
C ALA A 301 2.13 26.11 0.56
N ARG A 302 1.77 24.86 0.87
CA ARG A 302 0.36 24.50 1.16
C ARG A 302 -0.13 24.92 2.54
N ASN A 303 0.76 25.04 3.52
CA ASN A 303 0.39 25.35 4.89
C ASN A 303 0.96 26.70 5.32
N GLU A 304 0.09 27.61 5.72
CA GLU A 304 0.47 28.97 6.11
C GLU A 304 1.49 28.99 7.26
N ALA A 305 1.40 28.03 8.19
CA ALA A 305 2.36 27.89 9.29
C ALA A 305 3.78 27.47 8.84
N THR A 306 3.90 26.87 7.65
CA THR A 306 5.19 26.43 7.08
C THR A 306 5.74 27.38 6.02
N ARG A 307 4.96 28.39 5.58
CA ARG A 307 5.39 29.47 4.67
C ARG A 307 6.32 30.47 5.37
N ARG A 308 7.46 29.99 5.84
CA ARG A 308 8.54 30.82 6.41
C ARG A 308 9.53 31.25 5.33
N THR A 309 10.38 32.23 5.60
CA THR A 309 11.46 32.60 4.68
C THR A 309 12.45 31.44 4.53
N ILE A 310 12.41 30.77 3.38
CA ILE A 310 13.32 29.69 3.00
C ILE A 310 14.26 30.22 1.92
N PRO A 311 15.59 30.14 2.10
CA PRO A 311 16.54 30.58 1.07
C PRO A 311 16.30 29.86 -0.27
N GLY A 312 16.14 30.63 -1.35
CA GLY A 312 15.93 30.10 -2.70
C GLY A 312 14.48 29.69 -3.04
N VAL A 313 13.50 29.92 -2.16
CA VAL A 313 12.08 29.62 -2.39
C VAL A 313 11.23 30.89 -2.28
N ALA A 314 10.32 31.12 -3.23
CA ALA A 314 9.36 32.21 -3.22
C ALA A 314 7.92 31.68 -3.25
N PHE A 315 7.05 32.17 -2.36
CA PHE A 315 5.64 31.80 -2.31
C PHE A 315 4.77 32.84 -3.03
N ILE A 316 3.89 32.39 -3.94
CA ILE A 316 3.01 33.24 -4.75
C ILE A 316 1.55 32.84 -4.48
N GLU A 317 0.68 33.81 -4.16
CA GLU A 317 -0.74 33.57 -3.88
C GLU A 317 -1.61 33.85 -5.13
N THR A 318 -2.49 32.91 -5.47
CA THR A 318 -3.51 33.08 -6.52
C THR A 318 -4.89 32.67 -5.98
N LYS A 319 -5.91 33.53 -6.07
CA LYS A 319 -7.29 33.25 -5.59
C LYS A 319 -8.19 32.79 -6.74
N LYS A 320 -8.96 31.71 -6.54
CA LYS A 320 -9.94 31.11 -7.49
C LYS A 320 -11.17 30.61 -6.71
N ALA A 321 -12.31 30.45 -7.38
CA ALA A 321 -13.56 29.94 -6.77
C ALA A 321 -13.39 28.54 -6.18
N ALA A 322 -14.18 28.21 -5.13
CA ALA A 322 -14.10 26.99 -4.34
C ALA A 322 -15.18 25.94 -4.69
#